data_AF-A0A1Q8GE73-F1
#
_entry.id   AF-A0A1Q8GE73-F1
#
_cell.length_a   1.000
_cell.length_b   1.000
_cell.length_c   1.000
_cell.angle_alpha   90.00
_cell.angle_beta   90.00
_cell.angle_gamma   90.00
#
_symmetry.space_group_name_H-M   'P 1'
#
loop_
_entity.id
_entity.type
_entity.pdbx_description
1 polymer ?
#
loop_
_entity_poly.entity_id
_entity_poly.type
_entity_poly.pdbx_seq_one_letter_code
_entity_poly.pdbx_strand_id
1 'polypeptide(L)'
;MNGALEQMGAGSEFYTFFDETRRKRICRSLFDAYYEDVGQRPVIFDTNRHWTSRLHQLVELFDDFKVICCVRNPAWIMDSFEVIHRKNPFDYSRMFNSGNRQTVYSRCDALISAGGAVGSAWTALKEAYYGEFSDRLLLLDYDLLTQHPGRCLELIYQFIGETPFEHDFDRVEYQETEFDETLGVKGLHAVKKKVEFNSRRTILPPDLFSKYQEMDFWQDNTGTAANIIAPKKN
;
A
#
# COMPACT_ATOMS: atom_id res chain seq x y z
N MET A 1 -7.07 11.34 9.12
CA MET A 1 -6.75 12.64 8.48
C MET A 1 -7.80 13.09 7.45
N ASN A 2 -8.04 12.36 6.33
CA ASN A 2 -8.93 12.82 5.25
C ASN A 2 -10.34 13.22 5.75
N GLY A 3 -11.01 12.35 6.52
CA GLY A 3 -12.33 12.68 7.06
C GLY A 3 -12.34 13.94 7.94
N ALA A 4 -11.28 14.20 8.71
CA ALA A 4 -11.17 15.43 9.49
C ALA A 4 -11.04 16.66 8.57
N LEU A 5 -10.23 16.57 7.51
CA LEU A 5 -10.09 17.64 6.52
C LEU A 5 -11.39 17.89 5.73
N GLU A 6 -12.17 16.86 5.43
CA GLU A 6 -13.49 17.00 4.82
C GLU A 6 -14.44 17.78 5.74
N GLN A 7 -14.47 17.45 7.03
CA GLN A 7 -15.29 18.14 8.03
C GLN A 7 -14.82 19.58 8.35
N MET A 8 -13.53 19.88 8.14
CA MET A 8 -12.97 21.24 8.27
C MET A 8 -12.92 22.00 6.92
N GLY A 9 -13.37 21.37 5.83
CA GLY A 9 -13.30 21.87 4.47
C GLY A 9 -14.51 22.71 4.08
N ALA A 10 -14.47 23.32 2.89
CA ALA A 10 -15.48 24.30 2.44
C ALA A 10 -16.91 23.73 2.35
N GLY A 11 -17.06 22.41 2.34
CA GLY A 11 -18.36 21.74 2.41
C GLY A 11 -19.01 21.73 3.80
N SER A 12 -18.31 22.20 4.84
CA SER A 12 -18.79 22.26 6.22
C SER A 12 -19.25 23.67 6.59
N GLU A 13 -20.36 23.78 7.33
CA GLU A 13 -20.87 25.04 7.89
C GLU A 13 -19.86 25.73 8.83
N PHE A 14 -18.88 24.96 9.34
CA PHE A 14 -17.86 25.45 10.26
C PHE A 14 -16.53 25.82 9.59
N TYR A 15 -16.42 25.74 8.25
CA TYR A 15 -15.17 25.98 7.50
C TYR A 15 -14.42 27.25 7.92
N THR A 16 -15.15 28.35 8.13
CA THR A 16 -14.60 29.67 8.47
C THR A 16 -13.91 29.70 9.84
N PHE A 17 -14.18 28.72 10.71
CA PHE A 17 -13.51 28.57 12.00
C PHE A 17 -12.19 27.81 11.91
N PHE A 18 -11.80 27.29 10.75
CA PHE A 18 -10.56 26.53 10.58
C PHE A 18 -9.65 27.24 9.60
N ASP A 19 -8.71 28.07 10.09
CA ASP A 19 -7.61 28.54 9.25
C ASP A 19 -6.61 27.40 8.96
N GLU A 20 -5.65 27.65 8.05
CA GLU A 20 -4.65 26.67 7.65
C GLU A 20 -3.83 26.16 8.85
N THR A 21 -3.37 27.08 9.71
CA THR A 21 -2.59 26.75 10.92
C THR A 21 -3.36 25.82 11.86
N ARG A 22 -4.67 26.06 12.03
CA ARG A 22 -5.55 25.25 12.87
C ARG A 22 -5.78 23.87 12.26
N ARG A 23 -5.99 23.78 10.94
CA ARG A 23 -6.10 22.49 10.24
C ARG A 23 -4.82 21.67 10.37
N LYS A 24 -3.65 22.28 10.16
CA LYS A 24 -2.35 21.62 10.34
C LYS A 24 -2.19 21.11 11.78
N ARG A 25 -2.50 21.95 12.78
CA ARG A 25 -2.44 21.56 14.20
C ARG A 25 -3.36 20.37 14.51
N ILE A 26 -4.62 20.42 14.06
CA ILE A 26 -5.57 19.33 14.27
C ILE A 26 -5.08 18.05 13.60
N CYS A 27 -4.61 18.13 12.35
CA CYS A 27 -4.04 16.98 11.66
C CYS A 27 -2.87 16.37 12.44
N ARG A 28 -1.92 17.18 12.93
CA ARG A 28 -0.81 16.70 13.74
C ARG A 28 -1.27 16.06 15.05
N SER A 29 -2.21 16.69 15.75
CA SER A 29 -2.81 16.14 16.97
C SER A 29 -3.52 14.80 16.74
N LEU A 30 -4.05 14.52 15.55
CA LEU A 30 -4.60 13.19 15.24
C LEU A 30 -3.52 12.11 15.22
N PHE A 31 -2.32 12.41 14.71
CA PHE A 31 -1.19 11.46 14.77
C PHE A 31 -0.72 11.29 16.21
N ASP A 32 -0.52 12.40 16.94
CA ASP A 32 -0.09 12.37 18.33
C ASP A 32 -1.05 11.53 19.20
N ALA A 33 -2.36 11.72 19.03
CA ALA A 33 -3.38 10.95 19.75
C ALA A 33 -3.45 9.49 19.32
N TYR A 34 -3.33 9.19 18.02
CA TYR A 34 -3.37 7.81 17.53
C TYR A 34 -2.19 6.96 18.03
N TYR A 35 -1.02 7.58 18.21
CA TYR A 35 0.19 6.89 18.66
C TYR A 35 0.50 7.07 20.15
N GLU A 36 -0.43 7.63 20.94
CA GLU A 36 -0.23 7.87 22.38
C GLU A 36 0.18 6.59 23.12
N ASP A 37 -0.49 5.47 22.83
CA ASP A 37 -0.24 4.16 23.45
C ASP A 37 1.09 3.52 23.02
N VAL A 38 1.65 3.91 21.87
CA VAL A 38 2.95 3.44 21.38
C VAL A 38 4.10 4.09 22.16
N GLY A 39 3.82 5.21 22.84
CA GLY A 39 4.78 5.96 23.64
C GLY A 39 5.83 6.69 22.78
N GLN A 40 6.91 7.13 23.44
CA GLN A 40 7.99 7.88 22.78
C GLN A 40 8.96 6.94 22.05
N ARG A 41 8.48 6.29 20.97
CA ARG A 41 9.35 5.57 20.03
C ARG A 41 10.01 6.57 19.09
N PRO A 42 11.30 6.40 18.75
CA PRO A 42 12.00 7.33 17.85
C PRO A 42 11.49 7.24 16.41
N VAL A 43 10.99 6.06 16.01
CA VAL A 43 10.46 5.80 14.66
C VAL A 43 9.13 5.07 14.78
N ILE A 44 8.17 5.50 13.98
CA ILE A 44 6.85 4.89 13.86
C ILE A 44 6.68 4.40 12.42
N PHE A 45 6.33 3.13 12.27
CA PHE A 45 5.92 2.57 10.98
C PHE A 45 4.40 2.53 10.93
N ASP A 46 3.81 3.25 9.97
CA ASP A 46 2.38 3.16 9.67
C ASP A 46 2.17 2.56 8.28
N THR A 47 1.11 1.75 8.14
CA THR A 47 0.77 1.12 6.87
C THR A 47 -0.57 1.63 6.35
N ASN A 48 -0.53 2.35 5.24
CA ASN A 48 -1.72 2.70 4.49
C ASN A 48 -1.41 2.78 3.00
N ARG A 49 -2.12 2.00 2.20
CA ARG A 49 -1.99 1.97 0.73
C ARG A 49 -2.31 3.31 0.05
N HIS A 50 -2.82 4.30 0.79
CA HIS A 50 -3.13 5.64 0.29
C HIS A 50 -2.20 6.75 0.81
N TRP A 51 -1.13 6.44 1.56
CA TRP A 51 -0.21 7.50 2.00
C TRP A 51 0.44 8.27 0.85
N THR A 52 0.66 7.58 -0.27
CA THR A 52 1.21 8.17 -1.49
C THR A 52 0.32 9.28 -2.07
N SER A 53 -1.01 9.22 -1.88
CA SER A 53 -1.90 10.31 -2.32
C SER A 53 -1.82 11.55 -1.41
N ARG A 54 -0.94 11.55 -0.39
CA ARG A 54 -0.92 12.53 0.70
C ARG A 54 0.44 13.17 0.90
N LEU A 55 1.40 12.94 0.00
CA LEU A 55 2.75 13.52 0.16
C LEU A 55 2.70 15.04 0.34
N HIS A 56 1.91 15.75 -0.46
CA HIS A 56 1.72 17.20 -0.37
C HIS A 56 1.14 17.68 0.97
N GLN A 57 0.44 16.82 1.72
CA GLN A 57 -0.04 17.10 3.06
C GLN A 57 0.99 16.70 4.12
N LEU A 58 1.67 15.58 3.94
CA LEU A 58 2.64 15.06 4.90
C LEU A 58 3.87 15.97 5.02
N VAL A 59 4.35 16.56 3.91
CA VAL A 59 5.46 17.54 3.93
C VAL A 59 5.16 18.79 4.75
N GLU A 60 3.88 19.14 4.90
CA GLU A 60 3.44 20.28 5.71
C GLU A 60 3.26 19.92 7.20
N LEU A 61 3.25 18.63 7.53
CA LEU A 61 3.01 18.13 8.89
C LEU A 61 4.29 17.61 9.55
N PHE A 62 5.18 17.01 8.76
CA PHE A 62 6.39 16.33 9.22
C PHE A 62 7.59 16.74 8.37
N ASP A 63 8.64 17.22 9.05
CA ASP A 63 9.88 17.62 8.39
C ASP A 63 10.60 16.41 7.78
N ASP A 64 10.65 15.30 8.53
CA ASP A 64 11.24 14.03 8.11
C ASP A 64 10.20 12.90 8.17
N PHE A 65 9.78 12.45 7.00
CA PHE A 65 9.02 11.23 6.80
C PHE A 65 9.51 10.56 5.52
N LYS A 66 9.32 9.24 5.46
CA LYS A 66 9.71 8.38 4.33
C LYS A 66 8.60 7.40 4.04
N VAL A 67 8.42 7.02 2.78
CA VAL A 67 7.37 6.09 2.38
C VAL A 67 7.99 4.89 1.67
N ILE A 68 7.80 3.71 2.25
CA ILE A 68 8.22 2.45 1.65
C ILE A 68 7.03 1.87 0.88
N CYS A 69 7.17 1.80 -0.43
CA CYS A 69 6.17 1.35 -1.38
C CYS A 69 6.49 -0.08 -1.81
N CYS A 70 5.91 -1.08 -1.16
CA CYS A 70 6.01 -2.46 -1.60
C CYS A 70 5.25 -2.63 -2.92
N VAL A 71 5.97 -2.91 -3.99
CA VAL A 71 5.42 -3.08 -5.34
C VAL A 71 5.52 -4.52 -5.80
N ARG A 72 4.58 -4.93 -6.63
CA ARG A 72 4.53 -6.25 -7.27
C ARG A 72 3.85 -6.11 -8.61
N ASN A 73 4.24 -6.93 -9.59
CA ASN A 73 3.57 -6.95 -10.89
C ASN A 73 2.02 -7.04 -10.71
N PRO A 74 1.23 -6.09 -11.26
CA PRO A 74 -0.21 -6.03 -10.99
C PRO A 74 -0.99 -7.27 -11.41
N ALA A 75 -0.51 -8.04 -12.39
CA ALA A 75 -1.12 -9.32 -12.74
C ALA A 75 -1.07 -10.33 -11.58
N TRP A 76 0.03 -10.38 -10.83
CA TRP A 76 0.16 -11.23 -9.65
C TRP A 76 -0.65 -10.73 -8.46
N ILE A 77 -0.87 -9.41 -8.35
CA ILE A 77 -1.78 -8.83 -7.35
C ILE A 77 -3.22 -9.29 -7.63
N MET A 78 -3.67 -9.16 -8.89
CA MET A 78 -5.01 -9.61 -9.30
C MET A 78 -5.21 -11.11 -9.09
N ASP A 79 -4.21 -11.88 -9.46
CA ASP A 79 -4.21 -13.32 -9.28
C ASP A 79 -4.30 -13.70 -7.79
N SER A 80 -3.65 -12.94 -6.90
CA SER A 80 -3.76 -13.12 -5.44
C SER A 80 -5.18 -12.88 -4.93
N PHE A 81 -5.84 -11.79 -5.36
CA PHE A 81 -7.24 -11.53 -5.01
C PHE A 81 -8.17 -12.64 -5.50
N GLU A 82 -7.96 -13.13 -6.73
CA GLU A 82 -8.77 -14.21 -7.29
C GLU A 82 -8.55 -15.54 -6.54
N VAL A 83 -7.31 -15.86 -6.11
CA VAL A 83 -7.04 -17.04 -5.29
C VAL A 83 -7.79 -16.95 -3.97
N ILE A 84 -7.75 -15.80 -3.31
CA ILE A 84 -8.43 -15.58 -2.03
C ILE A 84 -9.96 -15.67 -2.20
N HIS A 85 -10.50 -15.09 -3.27
CA HIS A 85 -11.92 -15.23 -3.59
C HIS A 85 -12.32 -16.71 -3.76
N ARG A 86 -11.54 -17.49 -4.52
CA ARG A 86 -11.83 -18.92 -4.76
C ARG A 86 -11.64 -19.80 -3.53
N LYS A 87 -10.81 -19.40 -2.55
CA LYS A 87 -10.68 -20.10 -1.27
C LYS A 87 -11.94 -20.00 -0.41
N ASN A 88 -12.79 -19.01 -0.64
CA ASN A 88 -13.98 -18.73 0.13
C ASN A 88 -15.23 -18.76 -0.78
N PRO A 89 -15.55 -19.93 -1.42
CA PRO A 89 -16.55 -20.00 -2.50
C PRO A 89 -17.99 -19.72 -2.05
N PHE A 90 -18.26 -19.81 -0.74
CA PHE A 90 -19.58 -19.55 -0.16
C PHE A 90 -19.67 -18.20 0.56
N ASP A 91 -18.54 -17.48 0.67
CA ASP A 91 -18.50 -16.18 1.34
C ASP A 91 -18.59 -15.06 0.31
N TYR A 92 -19.64 -14.28 0.45
CA TYR A 92 -19.89 -13.13 -0.41
C TYR A 92 -19.18 -11.89 0.16
N SER A 93 -17.88 -11.79 -0.15
CA SER A 93 -17.05 -10.64 0.20
C SER A 93 -17.70 -9.29 -0.14
N ARG A 94 -17.51 -8.30 0.75
CA ARG A 94 -17.90 -6.89 0.55
C ARG A 94 -17.05 -6.18 -0.51
N MET A 95 -15.96 -6.79 -0.96
CA MET A 95 -15.15 -6.26 -2.07
C MET A 95 -15.91 -6.26 -3.40
N PHE A 96 -16.94 -7.08 -3.53
CA PHE A 96 -17.73 -7.24 -4.74
C PHE A 96 -19.21 -7.06 -4.44
N ASN A 97 -19.99 -6.64 -5.44
CA ASN A 97 -21.45 -6.55 -5.41
C ASN A 97 -22.06 -7.51 -6.44
N SER A 98 -23.40 -7.58 -6.52
CA SER A 98 -24.10 -8.48 -7.44
C SER A 98 -23.72 -8.29 -8.92
N GLY A 99 -23.36 -7.07 -9.31
CA GLY A 99 -23.02 -6.70 -10.69
C GLY A 99 -21.59 -7.06 -11.10
N ASN A 100 -20.65 -7.19 -10.16
CA ASN A 100 -19.23 -7.40 -10.49
C ASN A 100 -18.60 -8.68 -9.91
N ARG A 101 -19.41 -9.56 -9.29
CA ARG A 101 -18.92 -10.79 -8.67
C ARG A 101 -18.92 -12.02 -9.57
N GLN A 102 -19.57 -11.97 -10.73
CA GLN A 102 -19.92 -13.16 -11.51
C GLN A 102 -18.70 -13.89 -12.09
N THR A 103 -17.82 -13.15 -12.76
CA THR A 103 -16.66 -13.72 -13.46
C THR A 103 -15.37 -13.08 -12.95
N VAL A 104 -14.25 -13.78 -13.15
CA VAL A 104 -12.91 -13.25 -12.87
C VAL A 104 -12.69 -11.91 -13.57
N TYR A 105 -13.21 -11.75 -14.79
CA TYR A 105 -13.18 -10.50 -15.55
C TYR A 105 -13.87 -9.36 -14.80
N SER A 106 -15.14 -9.56 -14.41
CA SER A 106 -15.91 -8.52 -13.71
C SER A 106 -15.30 -8.15 -12.35
N ARG A 107 -14.69 -9.12 -11.66
CA ARG A 107 -14.00 -8.89 -10.39
C ARG A 107 -12.69 -8.13 -10.59
N CYS A 108 -11.86 -8.54 -11.54
CA CYS A 108 -10.61 -7.85 -11.85
C CYS A 108 -10.86 -6.41 -12.34
N ASP A 109 -11.89 -6.18 -13.15
CA ASP A 109 -12.28 -4.83 -13.58
C ASP A 109 -12.75 -3.96 -12.40
N ALA A 110 -13.51 -4.52 -11.46
CA ALA A 110 -13.89 -3.82 -10.24
C ALA A 110 -12.67 -3.45 -9.38
N LEU A 111 -11.72 -4.38 -9.21
CA LEU A 111 -10.52 -4.16 -8.41
C LEU A 111 -9.59 -3.09 -9.00
N ILE A 112 -9.41 -3.07 -10.33
CA ILE A 112 -8.50 -2.12 -11.00
C ILE A 112 -9.12 -0.76 -11.27
N SER A 113 -10.45 -0.63 -11.13
CA SER A 113 -11.12 0.65 -11.32
C SER A 113 -10.54 1.72 -10.39
N ALA A 114 -10.67 3.00 -10.74
CA ALA A 114 -10.10 4.10 -9.97
C ALA A 114 -10.55 4.13 -8.49
N GLY A 115 -11.79 3.69 -8.21
CA GLY A 115 -12.30 3.51 -6.84
C GLY A 115 -12.10 2.10 -6.27
N GLY A 116 -11.54 1.18 -7.06
CA GLY A 116 -11.26 -0.20 -6.67
C GLY A 116 -10.05 -0.31 -5.76
N ALA A 117 -9.98 -1.42 -5.01
CA ALA A 117 -8.95 -1.62 -4.00
C ALA A 117 -7.51 -1.61 -4.55
N VAL A 118 -7.31 -2.05 -5.80
CA VAL A 118 -6.01 -2.05 -6.47
C VAL A 118 -5.81 -0.75 -7.24
N GLY A 119 -6.81 -0.33 -8.02
CA GLY A 119 -6.71 0.85 -8.87
C GLY A 119 -6.44 2.13 -8.09
N SER A 120 -7.16 2.36 -6.99
CA SER A 120 -6.96 3.55 -6.13
C SER A 120 -5.54 3.67 -5.58
N ALA A 121 -5.01 2.59 -5.01
CA ALA A 121 -3.63 2.53 -4.49
C ALA A 121 -2.60 2.67 -5.62
N TRP A 122 -2.84 2.04 -6.77
CA TRP A 122 -1.96 2.14 -7.93
C TRP A 122 -1.91 3.57 -8.48
N THR A 123 -3.04 4.25 -8.62
CA THR A 123 -3.08 5.64 -9.07
C THR A 123 -2.44 6.59 -8.06
N ALA A 124 -2.67 6.36 -6.76
CA ALA A 124 -2.04 7.15 -5.69
C ALA A 124 -0.52 7.03 -5.70
N LEU A 125 0.01 5.80 -5.84
CA LEU A 125 1.45 5.58 -5.98
C LEU A 125 1.98 6.23 -7.26
N LYS A 126 1.26 6.12 -8.38
CA LYS A 126 1.68 6.71 -9.66
C LYS A 126 1.78 8.23 -9.58
N GLU A 127 0.81 8.89 -8.93
CA GLU A 127 0.85 10.34 -8.67
C GLU A 127 2.07 10.72 -7.83
N ALA A 128 2.33 9.99 -6.74
CA ALA A 128 3.48 10.22 -5.87
C ALA A 128 4.82 10.02 -6.60
N TYR A 129 4.91 8.98 -7.43
CA TYR A 129 6.12 8.58 -8.12
C TYR A 129 6.60 9.62 -9.14
N TYR A 130 5.68 10.22 -9.88
CA TYR A 130 5.98 11.31 -10.82
C TYR A 130 5.82 12.70 -10.19
N GLY A 131 5.56 12.76 -8.89
CA GLY A 131 5.32 13.99 -8.15
C GLY A 131 6.60 14.65 -7.64
N GLU A 132 6.43 15.89 -7.17
CA GLU A 132 7.50 16.74 -6.63
C GLU A 132 8.27 16.09 -5.46
N PHE A 133 7.57 15.30 -4.64
CA PHE A 133 8.13 14.70 -3.41
C PHE A 133 8.53 13.22 -3.61
N SER A 134 8.85 12.83 -4.84
CA SER A 134 9.20 11.43 -5.17
C SER A 134 10.51 10.98 -4.50
N ASP A 135 11.38 11.89 -4.10
CA ASP A 135 12.61 11.63 -3.32
C ASP A 135 12.34 10.99 -1.95
N ARG A 136 11.13 11.20 -1.39
CA ARG A 136 10.66 10.60 -0.14
C ARG A 136 10.28 9.12 -0.27
N LEU A 137 10.29 8.57 -1.49
CA LEU A 137 9.83 7.21 -1.77
C LEU A 137 10.98 6.21 -1.86
N LEU A 138 10.73 5.01 -1.34
CA LEU A 138 11.47 3.79 -1.66
C LEU A 138 10.51 2.75 -2.24
N LEU A 139 10.67 2.40 -3.51
CA LEU A 139 9.95 1.29 -4.12
C LEU A 139 10.71 0.00 -3.86
N LEU A 140 10.02 -0.99 -3.31
CA LEU A 140 10.57 -2.28 -2.93
C LEU A 140 9.83 -3.39 -3.67
N ASP A 141 10.51 -4.05 -4.60
CA ASP A 141 9.94 -5.16 -5.34
C ASP A 141 9.73 -6.39 -4.45
N TYR A 142 8.52 -6.93 -4.46
CA TYR A 142 8.11 -8.09 -3.67
C TYR A 142 8.93 -9.35 -4.01
N ASP A 143 9.23 -9.59 -5.29
CA ASP A 143 9.96 -10.79 -5.70
C ASP A 143 11.40 -10.70 -5.21
N LEU A 144 12.04 -9.52 -5.26
CA LEU A 144 13.36 -9.30 -4.65
C LEU A 144 13.33 -9.42 -3.13
N LEU A 145 12.35 -8.83 -2.45
CA LEU A 145 12.22 -8.94 -0.99
C LEU A 145 12.10 -10.39 -0.54
N THR A 146 11.32 -11.20 -1.26
CA THR A 146 11.07 -12.60 -0.89
C THR A 146 12.20 -13.56 -1.29
N GLN A 147 13.04 -13.19 -2.26
CA GLN A 147 14.24 -13.96 -2.64
C GLN A 147 15.49 -13.55 -1.86
N HIS A 148 15.60 -12.27 -1.50
CA HIS A 148 16.78 -11.68 -0.88
C HIS A 148 16.42 -10.75 0.29
N PRO A 149 15.72 -11.26 1.33
CA PRO A 149 15.16 -10.41 2.38
C PRO A 149 16.23 -9.65 3.18
N GLY A 150 17.33 -10.31 3.56
CA GLY A 150 18.43 -9.66 4.29
C GLY A 150 18.99 -8.45 3.55
N ARG A 151 19.29 -8.60 2.26
CA ARG A 151 19.82 -7.49 1.44
C ARG A 151 18.81 -6.37 1.25
N CYS A 152 17.53 -6.70 1.08
CA CYS A 152 16.48 -5.69 0.97
C CYS A 152 16.33 -4.89 2.28
N LEU A 153 16.36 -5.56 3.44
CA LEU A 153 16.27 -4.91 4.75
C LEU A 153 17.47 -3.99 5.00
N GLU A 154 18.69 -4.39 4.63
CA GLU A 154 19.87 -3.51 4.69
C GLU A 154 19.65 -2.19 3.94
N LEU A 155 19.09 -2.26 2.73
CA LEU A 155 18.81 -1.08 1.91
C LEU A 155 17.66 -0.24 2.48
N ILE A 156 16.65 -0.88 3.09
CA ILE A 156 15.60 -0.17 3.83
C ILE A 156 16.21 0.61 4.99
N TYR A 157 17.09 -0.01 5.80
CA TYR A 157 17.78 0.68 6.91
C TYR A 157 18.59 1.88 6.44
N GLN A 158 19.33 1.72 5.33
CA GLN A 158 20.07 2.83 4.71
C GLN A 158 19.15 3.95 4.27
N PHE A 159 18.03 3.62 3.62
CA PHE A 159 17.05 4.59 3.17
C PHE A 159 16.43 5.34 4.36
N ILE A 160 16.02 4.64 5.42
CA ILE A 160 15.40 5.27 6.59
C ILE A 160 16.42 5.96 7.52
N GLY A 161 17.71 5.63 7.42
CA GLY A 161 18.76 6.22 8.24
C GLY A 161 18.86 5.62 9.65
N GLU A 162 18.35 4.40 9.84
CA GLU A 162 18.28 3.74 11.15
C GLU A 162 19.34 2.65 11.30
N THR A 163 19.63 2.28 12.55
CA THR A 163 20.58 1.20 12.85
C THR A 163 19.97 -0.16 12.50
N PRO A 164 20.66 -1.03 11.71
CA PRO A 164 20.16 -2.35 11.41
C PRO A 164 19.88 -3.19 12.65
N PHE A 165 18.74 -3.88 12.63
CA PHE A 165 18.38 -4.93 13.59
C PHE A 165 18.57 -6.30 12.94
N GLU A 166 18.87 -7.32 13.74
CA GLU A 166 18.98 -8.70 13.27
C GLU A 166 17.58 -9.33 13.11
N HIS A 167 17.14 -9.51 11.86
CA HIS A 167 15.82 -10.04 11.54
C HIS A 167 15.83 -11.57 11.38
N ASP A 168 14.85 -12.25 11.98
CA ASP A 168 14.57 -13.68 11.74
C ASP A 168 13.53 -13.85 10.62
N PHE A 169 14.01 -14.14 9.41
CA PHE A 169 13.15 -14.32 8.23
C PHE A 169 12.41 -15.66 8.20
N ASP A 170 12.71 -16.60 9.11
CA ASP A 170 12.03 -17.89 9.20
C ASP A 170 10.87 -17.88 10.21
N ARG A 171 10.76 -16.82 11.03
CA ARG A 171 9.79 -16.69 12.13
C ARG A 171 9.11 -15.32 12.19
N VAL A 172 8.55 -14.89 11.07
CA VAL A 172 7.69 -13.70 11.01
C VAL A 172 6.31 -14.02 11.61
N GLU A 173 5.85 -13.14 12.49
CA GLU A 173 4.52 -13.22 13.11
C GLU A 173 3.73 -11.96 12.79
N TYR A 174 2.59 -12.12 12.11
CA TYR A 174 1.64 -11.05 11.83
C TYR A 174 0.25 -11.62 11.61
N GLN A 175 -0.75 -11.04 12.26
CA GLN A 175 -2.17 -11.39 12.08
C GLN A 175 -3.04 -10.13 12.22
N GLU A 176 -3.87 -9.86 11.21
CA GLU A 176 -4.91 -8.82 11.22
C GLU A 176 -6.27 -9.45 10.92
N THR A 177 -6.79 -10.21 11.88
CA THR A 177 -8.02 -11.00 11.67
C THR A 177 -9.29 -10.14 11.62
N GLU A 178 -9.33 -9.05 12.37
CA GLU A 178 -10.54 -8.22 12.52
C GLU A 178 -10.90 -7.46 11.23
N PHE A 179 -9.89 -7.00 10.50
CA PHE A 179 -10.09 -6.33 9.20
C PHE A 179 -10.63 -7.28 8.13
N ASP A 180 -10.10 -8.51 8.08
CA ASP A 180 -10.52 -9.57 7.17
C ASP A 180 -11.98 -9.96 7.36
N GLU A 181 -12.39 -10.13 8.62
CA GLU A 181 -13.77 -10.43 9.00
C GLU A 181 -14.73 -9.31 8.57
N THR A 182 -14.32 -8.06 8.74
CA THR A 182 -15.12 -6.89 8.31
C THR A 182 -15.35 -6.87 6.80
N LEU A 183 -14.40 -7.36 6.00
CA LEU A 183 -14.55 -7.47 4.54
C LEU A 183 -15.26 -8.75 4.08
N GLY A 184 -15.49 -9.71 4.98
CA GLY A 184 -16.00 -11.04 4.64
C GLY A 184 -15.02 -11.82 3.78
N VAL A 185 -13.71 -11.68 4.04
CA VAL A 185 -12.65 -12.37 3.29
C VAL A 185 -11.68 -13.03 4.26
N LYS A 186 -11.93 -14.31 4.56
CA LYS A 186 -11.07 -15.05 5.49
C LYS A 186 -9.67 -15.25 4.89
N GLY A 187 -8.65 -14.85 5.66
CA GLY A 187 -7.24 -15.09 5.36
C GLY A 187 -6.66 -14.20 4.27
N LEU A 188 -7.23 -13.01 4.06
CA LEU A 188 -6.70 -12.01 3.15
C LEU A 188 -5.39 -11.41 3.65
N HIS A 189 -5.23 -11.20 4.96
CA HIS A 189 -4.00 -10.72 5.59
C HIS A 189 -3.24 -11.81 6.37
N ALA A 190 -3.44 -13.09 6.00
CA ALA A 190 -2.68 -14.19 6.59
C ALA A 190 -1.24 -14.24 6.04
N VAL A 191 -0.25 -13.99 6.91
CA VAL A 191 1.16 -14.01 6.56
C VAL A 191 1.78 -15.38 6.89
N LYS A 192 2.65 -15.90 6.02
CA LYS A 192 3.44 -17.10 6.30
C LYS A 192 4.56 -16.77 7.29
N LYS A 193 4.94 -17.74 8.13
CA LYS A 193 6.06 -17.58 9.07
C LYS A 193 7.40 -17.31 8.38
N LYS A 194 7.64 -17.95 7.24
CA LYS A 194 8.89 -17.81 6.49
C LYS A 194 8.72 -16.83 5.33
N VAL A 195 9.67 -15.90 5.23
CA VAL A 195 9.83 -15.04 4.05
C VAL A 195 10.51 -15.84 2.96
N GLU A 196 9.72 -16.25 1.96
CA GLU A 196 10.18 -17.04 0.83
C GLU A 196 9.40 -16.70 -0.44
N PHE A 197 10.09 -16.75 -1.57
CA PHE A 197 9.41 -16.64 -2.86
C PHE A 197 8.62 -17.91 -3.15
N ASN A 198 7.34 -17.74 -3.49
CA ASN A 198 6.45 -18.86 -3.83
C ASN A 198 6.15 -18.85 -5.33
N SER A 199 6.90 -19.66 -6.08
CA SER A 199 6.63 -19.88 -7.50
C SER A 199 5.33 -20.68 -7.67
N ARG A 200 4.40 -20.14 -8.46
CA ARG A 200 3.14 -20.81 -8.78
C ARG A 200 2.66 -20.46 -10.17
N ARG A 201 1.78 -21.31 -10.71
CA ARG A 201 1.05 -21.01 -11.94
C ARG A 201 -0.10 -20.04 -11.62
N THR A 202 -0.25 -19.02 -12.45
CA THR A 202 -1.40 -18.10 -12.38
C THR A 202 -2.71 -18.84 -12.64
N ILE A 203 -3.78 -18.43 -11.95
CA ILE A 203 -5.15 -18.88 -12.20
C ILE A 203 -5.96 -17.86 -13.01
N LEU A 204 -5.35 -16.71 -13.34
CA LEU A 204 -5.93 -15.76 -14.28
C LEU A 204 -5.88 -16.29 -15.71
N PRO A 205 -6.93 -16.02 -16.51
CA PRO A 205 -6.87 -16.12 -17.96
C PRO A 205 -5.65 -15.39 -18.57
N PRO A 206 -5.01 -15.94 -19.64
CA PRO A 206 -3.80 -15.35 -20.23
C PRO A 206 -3.93 -13.91 -20.70
N ASP A 207 -5.12 -13.53 -21.18
CA ASP A 207 -5.47 -12.19 -21.62
C ASP A 207 -5.55 -11.20 -20.44
N LEU A 208 -6.14 -11.60 -19.30
CA LEU A 208 -6.13 -10.78 -18.09
C LEU A 208 -4.73 -10.62 -17.52
N PHE A 209 -3.95 -11.71 -17.47
CA PHE A 209 -2.57 -11.63 -16.99
C PHE A 209 -1.75 -10.69 -17.86
N SER A 210 -1.86 -10.82 -19.20
CA SER A 210 -1.17 -9.95 -20.14
C SER A 210 -1.59 -8.49 -20.03
N LYS A 211 -2.87 -8.21 -19.80
CA LYS A 211 -3.39 -6.85 -19.59
C LYS A 211 -2.72 -6.16 -18.40
N TYR A 212 -2.56 -6.86 -17.28
CA TYR A 212 -2.08 -6.26 -16.03
C TYR A 212 -0.55 -6.27 -15.89
N GLN A 213 0.16 -7.14 -16.63
CA GLN A 213 1.62 -7.22 -16.52
C GLN A 213 2.33 -5.95 -17.00
N GLU A 214 1.68 -5.16 -17.87
CA GLU A 214 2.21 -3.92 -18.45
C GLU A 214 1.97 -2.69 -17.56
N MET A 215 1.37 -2.86 -16.38
CA MET A 215 1.03 -1.76 -15.48
C MET A 215 2.12 -1.46 -14.43
N ASP A 216 3.30 -2.06 -14.54
CA ASP A 216 4.44 -1.88 -13.65
C ASP A 216 5.28 -0.65 -14.01
N PHE A 217 4.65 0.54 -13.98
CA PHE A 217 5.25 1.81 -14.42
C PHE A 217 6.59 2.17 -13.75
N TRP A 218 6.86 1.65 -12.54
CA TRP A 218 8.11 1.86 -11.82
C TRP A 218 9.32 1.17 -12.43
N GLN A 219 9.12 0.40 -13.50
CA GLN A 219 10.20 -0.14 -14.32
C GLN A 219 10.83 0.95 -15.21
N ASP A 220 10.10 2.04 -15.44
CA ASP A 220 10.64 3.26 -16.05
C ASP A 220 10.97 4.27 -14.95
N ASN A 221 12.26 4.61 -14.85
CA ASN A 221 12.78 5.54 -13.86
C ASN A 221 12.79 7.00 -14.37
N THR A 222 12.25 7.24 -15.55
CA THR A 222 12.17 8.59 -16.13
C THR A 222 11.19 9.45 -15.35
N GLY A 223 11.61 10.65 -14.96
CA GLY A 223 10.74 11.64 -14.33
C GLY A 223 10.41 11.37 -12.85
N THR A 224 11.24 10.60 -12.15
CA THR A 224 11.12 10.37 -10.70
C THR A 224 12.46 10.61 -10.00
N ALA A 225 12.41 10.99 -8.73
CA ALA A 225 13.56 10.99 -7.81
C ALA A 225 13.51 9.83 -6.80
N ALA A 226 12.58 8.89 -6.97
CA ALA A 226 12.39 7.78 -6.04
C ALA A 226 13.58 6.82 -5.96
N ASN A 227 13.81 6.27 -4.77
CA ASN A 227 14.72 5.17 -4.55
C ASN A 227 14.04 3.87 -4.99
N ILE A 228 14.74 2.99 -5.71
CA ILE A 228 14.12 1.80 -6.31
C ILE A 228 14.99 0.56 -6.08
N ILE A 229 14.41 -0.43 -5.42
CA ILE A 229 14.93 -1.80 -5.27
C ILE A 229 14.03 -2.70 -6.13
N ALA A 230 14.29 -2.72 -7.43
CA ALA A 230 13.55 -3.53 -8.40
C ALA A 230 14.50 -4.11 -9.45
N PRO A 231 14.14 -5.22 -10.12
CA PRO A 231 14.89 -5.73 -11.26
C PRO A 231 14.92 -4.67 -12.36
N LYS A 232 16.03 -4.59 -13.11
CA LYS A 232 16.06 -3.80 -14.35
C LYS A 232 15.46 -4.65 -15.47
N LYS A 233 14.42 -4.17 -16.15
CA LYS A 233 14.03 -4.72 -17.45
C LYS A 233 15.09 -4.31 -18.47
N ASN A 234 15.79 -5.31 -19.03
CA ASN A 234 16.69 -5.12 -20.17
C ASN A 234 15.90 -4.95 -21.47
#